data_AF-A0A3Q9JKZ7-F1
#
_entry.id   AF-A0A3Q9JKZ7-F1
#
_cell.length_a   1.000
_cell.length_b   1.000
_cell.length_c   1.000
_cell.angle_alpha   90.00
_cell.angle_beta   90.00
_cell.angle_gamma   90.00
#
_symmetry.space_group_name_H-M   'P 1'
#
loop_
_entity.id
_entity.type
_entity.pdbx_description
1 polymer ?
#
loop_
_entity_poly.entity_id
_entity_poly.type
_entity_poly.pdbx_seq_one_letter_code
_entity_poly.pdbx_strand_id
1 'polypeptide(L)'
;MAGITNRKKFVIGFWVIFALLFIVCHKFLASIILDYQRRPAVETEEAYQLMRQYQQSVLIFYKQYHRCPVMTDKSLIIHKVEAYHYVKTIRFLEDPATKMCFINAVMRKDTPSKVVKGRLLIIAYDTNKPNDNWHCYTNIESKYTVSPCRDRPLPQSFLHIVQQYELSIKDD
;
A
#
# COMPACT_ATOMS: atom_id res chain seq x y z
N MET A 1 -59.91 -22.16 22.38
CA MET A 1 -58.82 -21.88 21.40
C MET A 1 -58.73 -20.37 21.24
N ALA A 2 -57.74 -19.72 21.85
CA ALA A 2 -57.59 -18.26 21.73
C ALA A 2 -57.00 -17.93 20.35
N GLY A 3 -57.87 -17.58 19.40
CA GLY A 3 -57.49 -17.21 18.04
C GLY A 3 -56.54 -16.01 18.04
N ILE A 4 -55.43 -16.12 17.30
CA ILE A 4 -54.48 -15.03 17.10
C ILE A 4 -55.23 -13.88 16.41
N THR A 5 -55.47 -12.79 17.15
CA THR A 5 -56.13 -11.59 16.62
C THR A 5 -55.30 -10.97 15.49
N ASN A 6 -55.95 -10.29 14.53
CA ASN A 6 -55.27 -9.69 13.37
C ASN A 6 -54.09 -8.77 13.75
N ARG A 7 -54.18 -8.11 14.91
CA ARG A 7 -53.08 -7.30 15.49
C ARG A 7 -51.84 -8.12 15.83
N LYS A 8 -52.00 -9.33 16.40
CA LYS A 8 -50.87 -10.23 16.69
C LYS A 8 -50.23 -10.77 15.41
N LYS A 9 -51.03 -11.08 14.37
CA LYS A 9 -50.51 -11.50 13.05
C LYS A 9 -49.68 -10.39 12.38
N PHE A 10 -50.16 -9.14 12.45
CA PHE A 10 -49.43 -7.98 11.94
C PHE A 10 -48.10 -7.75 12.66
N VAL A 11 -48.11 -7.82 14.00
CA VAL A 11 -46.88 -7.68 14.81
C VAL A 11 -45.88 -8.78 14.45
N ILE A 12 -46.31 -10.04 14.35
CA ILE A 12 -45.43 -11.16 13.96
C ILE A 12 -44.87 -10.95 12.55
N GLY A 13 -45.71 -10.57 11.58
CA GLY A 13 -45.27 -10.31 10.21
C GLY A 13 -44.26 -9.17 10.11
N PHE A 14 -44.49 -8.07 10.85
CA PHE A 14 -43.55 -6.96 10.93
C PHE A 14 -42.18 -7.39 11.47
N TRP A 15 -42.14 -8.15 12.56
CA TRP A 15 -40.88 -8.63 13.14
C TRP A 15 -40.14 -9.61 12.22
N VAL A 16 -40.86 -10.46 11.49
CA VAL A 16 -40.26 -11.37 10.50
C VAL A 16 -39.62 -10.59 9.37
N ILE A 17 -40.32 -9.60 8.81
CA ILE A 17 -39.79 -8.75 7.73
C ILE A 17 -38.59 -7.93 8.22
N PHE A 18 -38.69 -7.35 9.43
CA PHE A 18 -37.60 -6.60 10.05
C PHE A 18 -36.36 -7.47 10.26
N ALA A 19 -36.53 -8.70 10.76
CA ALA A 19 -35.42 -9.64 10.95
C ALA A 19 -34.74 -10.01 9.61
N LEU A 20 -35.52 -10.23 8.55
CA LEU A 20 -34.98 -10.52 7.22
C LEU A 20 -34.19 -9.32 6.66
N LEU A 21 -34.73 -8.11 6.77
CA LEU A 21 -34.04 -6.88 6.38
C LEU A 21 -32.75 -6.69 7.18
N PHE A 22 -32.78 -6.93 8.49
CA PHE A 22 -31.60 -6.83 9.34
C PHE A 22 -30.50 -7.81 8.93
N ILE A 23 -30.85 -9.07 8.62
CA ILE A 23 -29.87 -10.07 8.15
C ILE A 23 -29.24 -9.65 6.82
N VAL A 24 -30.04 -9.13 5.87
CA VAL A 24 -29.53 -8.68 4.57
C VAL A 24 -28.62 -7.46 4.74
N CYS A 25 -29.06 -6.45 5.51
CA CYS A 25 -28.26 -5.26 5.81
C CYS A 25 -26.96 -5.63 6.53
N HIS A 26 -26.98 -6.55 7.49
CA HIS A 26 -25.79 -6.98 8.21
C HIS A 26 -24.79 -7.69 7.29
N LYS A 27 -25.25 -8.58 6.40
CA LYS A 27 -24.38 -9.24 5.42
C LYS A 27 -23.74 -8.23 4.46
N PHE A 28 -24.54 -7.26 4.00
CA PHE A 28 -24.04 -6.19 3.13
C PHE A 28 -23.01 -5.31 3.83
N LEU A 29 -23.27 -4.89 5.07
CA LEU A 29 -22.34 -4.09 5.87
C LEU A 29 -21.04 -4.86 6.13
N ALA A 30 -21.12 -6.16 6.46
CA ALA A 30 -19.96 -7.01 6.67
C ALA A 30 -19.10 -7.13 5.40
N SER A 31 -19.73 -7.26 4.22
CA SER A 31 -19.02 -7.27 2.94
C SER A 31 -18.28 -5.96 2.69
N ILE A 32 -18.90 -4.81 2.96
CA ILE A 32 -18.26 -3.49 2.82
C ILE A 32 -17.06 -3.37 3.77
N ILE A 33 -17.22 -3.81 5.03
CA ILE A 33 -16.14 -3.76 6.02
C ILE A 33 -14.96 -4.64 5.60
N LEU A 34 -15.23 -5.87 5.13
CA LEU A 34 -14.20 -6.79 4.65
C LEU A 34 -13.47 -6.23 3.43
N ASP A 35 -14.19 -5.63 2.49
CA ASP A 35 -13.61 -5.00 1.30
C ASP A 35 -12.75 -3.78 1.69
N TYR A 36 -13.24 -2.94 2.60
CA TYR A 36 -12.47 -1.83 3.17
C TYR A 36 -11.18 -2.29 3.87
N GLN A 37 -11.19 -3.45 4.52
CA GLN A 37 -10.01 -4.01 5.18
C GLN A 37 -9.03 -4.66 4.19
N ARG A 38 -9.51 -5.29 3.11
CA ARG A 38 -8.67 -6.02 2.15
C ARG A 38 -8.07 -5.14 1.06
N ARG A 39 -8.77 -4.11 0.61
CA ARG A 39 -8.28 -3.21 -0.46
C ARG A 39 -6.90 -2.62 -0.21
N PRO A 40 -6.59 -2.07 0.98
CA PRO A 40 -5.26 -1.53 1.26
C PRO A 40 -4.14 -2.57 1.09
N ALA A 41 -4.41 -3.83 1.47
CA ALA A 41 -3.43 -4.90 1.32
C ALA A 41 -3.18 -5.24 -0.16
N VAL A 42 -4.21 -5.21 -1.01
CA VAL A 42 -4.07 -5.42 -2.47
C VAL A 42 -3.26 -4.28 -3.10
N GLU A 43 -3.57 -3.04 -2.75
CA GLU A 43 -2.87 -1.87 -3.28
C GLU A 43 -1.39 -1.85 -2.86
N THR A 44 -1.08 -2.21 -1.61
CA THR A 44 0.29 -2.28 -1.11
C THR A 44 1.07 -3.48 -1.66
N GLU A 45 0.39 -4.62 -1.91
CA GLU A 45 0.99 -5.77 -2.60
C GLU A 45 1.37 -5.43 -4.03
N GLU A 46 0.50 -4.77 -4.79
CA GLU A 46 0.79 -4.35 -6.17
C GLU A 46 2.04 -3.45 -6.23
N ALA A 47 2.11 -2.46 -5.34
CA ALA A 47 3.26 -1.57 -5.23
C ALA A 47 4.54 -2.34 -4.86
N TYR A 48 4.45 -3.29 -3.93
CA TYR A 48 5.59 -4.11 -3.51
C TYR A 48 6.09 -5.03 -4.63
N GLN A 49 5.19 -5.69 -5.35
CA GLN A 49 5.53 -6.53 -6.50
C GLN A 49 6.22 -5.72 -7.60
N LEU A 50 5.74 -4.50 -7.86
CA LEU A 50 6.37 -3.61 -8.81
C LEU A 50 7.80 -3.22 -8.38
N MET A 51 8.00 -2.79 -7.13
CA MET A 51 9.34 -2.45 -6.63
C MET A 51 10.30 -3.65 -6.68
N ARG A 52 9.81 -4.86 -6.39
CA ARG A 52 10.59 -6.10 -6.49
C ARG A 52 11.17 -6.35 -7.88
N GLN A 53 10.46 -5.98 -8.95
CA GLN A 53 10.95 -6.14 -10.33
C GLN A 53 12.24 -5.35 -10.59
N TYR A 54 12.47 -4.26 -9.84
CA TYR A 54 13.65 -3.42 -9.99
C TYR A 54 14.83 -3.82 -9.10
N GLN A 55 14.64 -4.70 -8.11
CA GLN A 55 15.71 -5.09 -7.18
C GLN A 55 16.96 -5.59 -7.92
N GLN A 56 16.77 -6.50 -8.87
CA GLN A 56 17.89 -7.06 -9.63
C GLN A 56 18.60 -6.00 -10.47
N SER A 57 17.85 -5.08 -11.08
CA SER A 57 18.42 -4.00 -11.89
C SER A 57 19.22 -3.02 -11.03
N VAL A 58 18.75 -2.70 -9.83
CA VAL A 58 19.49 -1.88 -8.84
C VAL A 58 20.78 -2.57 -8.42
N LEU A 59 20.76 -3.89 -8.16
CA LEU A 59 21.96 -4.65 -7.80
C LEU A 59 23.00 -4.66 -8.93
N ILE A 60 22.56 -4.89 -10.17
CA ILE A 60 23.43 -4.87 -11.35
C ILE A 60 24.05 -3.48 -11.53
N PHE A 61 23.22 -2.44 -11.42
CA PHE A 61 23.68 -1.05 -11.52
C PHE A 61 24.74 -0.72 -10.46
N TYR A 62 24.48 -1.07 -9.20
CA TYR A 62 25.42 -0.82 -8.11
C TYR A 62 26.74 -1.57 -8.32
N LYS A 63 26.71 -2.82 -8.80
CA LYS A 63 27.93 -3.60 -9.12
C LYS A 63 28.73 -2.97 -10.25
N GLN A 64 28.08 -2.35 -11.23
CA GLN A 64 28.73 -1.76 -12.39
C GLN A 64 29.30 -0.36 -12.11
N TYR A 65 28.57 0.46 -11.35
CA TYR A 65 28.89 1.89 -11.17
C TYR A 65 29.34 2.25 -9.76
N HIS A 66 29.29 1.31 -8.80
CA HIS A 66 29.64 1.51 -7.39
C HIS A 66 28.89 2.67 -6.71
N ARG A 67 27.68 2.97 -7.17
CA ARG A 67 26.79 3.98 -6.61
C ARG A 67 25.33 3.54 -6.72
N CYS A 68 24.46 4.08 -5.88
CA CYS A 68 23.04 3.82 -6.01
C CYS A 68 22.48 4.53 -7.25
N PRO A 69 21.42 3.95 -7.84
CA PRO A 69 20.72 4.62 -8.92
C PRO A 69 19.84 5.75 -8.39
N VAL A 70 19.71 6.79 -9.20
CA VAL A 70 18.85 7.95 -8.95
C VAL A 70 17.89 8.17 -10.11
N MET A 71 16.86 9.00 -9.91
CA MET A 71 15.82 9.26 -10.92
C MET A 71 16.32 9.69 -12.31
N THR A 72 17.49 10.32 -12.39
CA THR A 72 18.08 10.76 -13.66
C THR A 72 18.73 9.62 -14.46
N ASP A 73 18.92 8.45 -13.85
CA ASP A 73 19.55 7.29 -14.50
C ASP A 73 18.57 6.57 -15.43
N LYS A 74 18.59 6.98 -16.71
CA LYS A 74 17.69 6.45 -17.77
C LYS A 74 17.79 4.94 -17.98
N SER A 75 18.89 4.31 -17.57
CA SER A 75 19.11 2.86 -17.70
C SER A 75 18.18 2.00 -16.84
N LEU A 76 17.52 2.59 -15.84
CA LEU A 76 16.63 1.88 -14.91
C LEU A 76 15.16 2.29 -15.03
N ILE A 77 14.86 3.23 -15.92
CA ILE A 77 13.49 3.70 -16.14
C ILE A 77 12.76 2.63 -16.98
N ILE A 78 12.05 1.74 -16.31
CA ILE A 78 11.08 0.88 -16.99
C ILE A 78 9.85 1.77 -17.24
N HIS A 79 9.53 2.02 -18.51
CA HIS A 79 8.35 2.79 -18.95
C HIS A 79 6.99 2.17 -18.56
N LYS A 80 6.95 1.13 -17.70
CA LYS A 80 5.76 0.29 -17.44
C LYS A 80 5.01 0.62 -16.14
N VAL A 81 5.33 1.72 -15.45
CA VAL A 81 4.54 2.10 -14.25
C VAL A 81 3.08 2.43 -14.61
N GLU A 82 2.82 2.88 -15.84
CA GLU A 82 1.46 3.17 -16.33
C GLU A 82 0.54 1.94 -16.38
N ALA A 83 1.09 0.72 -16.43
CA ALA A 83 0.32 -0.52 -16.42
C ALA A 83 -0.25 -0.87 -15.02
N TYR A 84 0.14 -0.14 -13.98
CA TYR A 84 -0.26 -0.39 -12.59
C TYR A 84 -1.34 0.61 -12.15
N HIS A 85 -2.37 0.08 -11.50
CA HIS A 85 -3.59 0.81 -11.15
C HIS A 85 -3.40 1.75 -9.97
N TYR A 86 -2.53 1.41 -9.02
CA TYR A 86 -2.43 2.12 -7.75
C TYR A 86 -1.11 2.86 -7.53
N VAL A 87 -0.13 2.65 -8.41
CA VAL A 87 1.19 3.29 -8.34
C VAL A 87 1.26 4.45 -9.35
N LYS A 88 1.64 5.64 -8.89
CA LYS A 88 1.89 6.82 -9.75
C LYS A 88 3.26 6.71 -10.41
N THR A 89 4.29 6.41 -9.62
CA THR A 89 5.68 6.40 -10.08
C THR A 89 6.54 5.54 -9.16
N ILE A 90 7.62 4.98 -9.72
CA ILE A 90 8.71 4.36 -8.96
C ILE A 90 9.89 5.32 -8.99
N ARG A 91 10.48 5.57 -7.82
CA ARG A 91 11.66 6.43 -7.66
C ARG A 91 12.86 5.69 -7.12
N PHE A 92 14.04 6.01 -7.66
CA PHE A 92 15.33 5.52 -7.15
C PHE A 92 16.05 6.62 -6.40
N LEU A 93 16.55 6.29 -5.21
CA LEU A 93 17.16 7.25 -4.29
C LEU A 93 18.39 6.63 -3.62
N GLU A 94 19.27 7.49 -3.11
CA GLU A 94 20.46 7.14 -2.33
C GLU A 94 20.45 7.89 -1.01
N ASP A 95 20.80 7.21 0.08
CA ASP A 95 21.20 7.85 1.34
C ASP A 95 22.71 7.65 1.49
N PRO A 96 23.51 8.70 1.24
CA PRO A 96 24.96 8.61 1.34
C PRO A 96 25.45 8.45 2.79
N ALA A 97 24.67 8.88 3.79
CA ALA A 97 25.05 8.77 5.19
C ALA A 97 24.94 7.32 5.68
N THR A 98 23.89 6.61 5.26
CA THR A 98 23.69 5.20 5.63
C THR A 98 24.14 4.19 4.57
N LYS A 99 24.63 4.67 3.42
CA LYS A 99 25.02 3.86 2.25
C LYS A 99 23.91 2.90 1.80
N MET A 100 22.69 3.40 1.71
CA MET A 100 21.53 2.61 1.30
C MET A 100 21.01 3.06 -0.06
N CYS A 101 20.63 2.10 -0.91
CA CYS A 101 19.89 2.36 -2.13
C CYS A 101 18.41 2.12 -1.89
N PHE A 102 17.54 2.95 -2.46
CA PHE A 102 16.10 2.81 -2.29
C PHE A 102 15.35 2.70 -3.60
N ILE A 103 14.26 1.95 -3.52
CA ILE A 103 13.20 1.88 -4.51
C ILE A 103 11.94 2.34 -3.79
N ASN A 104 11.37 3.46 -4.22
CA ASN A 104 10.19 4.07 -3.59
C ASN A 104 9.00 4.01 -4.54
N ALA A 105 7.92 3.37 -4.12
CA ALA A 105 6.63 3.41 -4.80
C ALA A 105 5.78 4.54 -4.24
N VAL A 106 5.43 5.49 -5.10
CA VAL A 106 4.49 6.55 -4.79
C VAL A 106 3.10 6.09 -5.19
N MET A 107 2.22 5.92 -4.20
CA MET A 107 0.82 5.56 -4.46
C MET A 107 0.10 6.74 -5.11
N ARG A 108 -0.87 6.46 -5.99
CA ARG A 108 -1.64 7.51 -6.65
C ARG A 108 -2.50 8.31 -5.64
N LYS A 109 -3.00 9.47 -6.08
CA LYS A 109 -3.92 10.29 -5.29
C LYS A 109 -5.38 9.86 -5.47
N ASP A 110 -5.70 9.16 -6.54
CA ASP A 110 -7.03 8.63 -6.88
C ASP A 110 -7.25 7.20 -6.38
N THR A 111 -6.29 6.61 -5.64
CA THR A 111 -6.43 5.30 -5.03
C THR A 111 -7.69 5.24 -4.14
N PRO A 112 -8.53 4.20 -4.25
CA PRO A 112 -9.78 4.11 -3.48
C PRO A 112 -9.59 4.11 -1.96
N SER A 113 -8.50 3.52 -1.48
CA SER A 113 -8.18 3.49 -0.06
C SER A 113 -7.68 4.83 0.48
N LYS A 114 -8.42 5.38 1.45
CA LYS A 114 -8.01 6.61 2.16
C LYS A 114 -6.71 6.45 2.96
N VAL A 115 -6.36 5.22 3.36
CA VAL A 115 -5.18 4.97 4.20
C VAL A 115 -3.90 4.78 3.38
N VAL A 116 -4.02 4.42 2.10
CA VAL A 116 -2.87 4.21 1.18
C VAL A 116 -2.67 5.41 0.26
N LYS A 117 -3.73 6.18 -0.03
CA LYS A 117 -3.71 7.38 -0.86
C LYS A 117 -2.56 8.32 -0.49
N GLY A 118 -1.68 8.61 -1.46
CA GLY A 118 -0.53 9.50 -1.29
C GLY A 118 0.53 9.04 -0.29
N ARG A 119 0.46 7.79 0.18
CA ARG A 119 1.47 7.18 1.05
C ARG A 119 2.59 6.54 0.22
N LEU A 120 3.63 6.11 0.92
CA LEU A 120 4.86 5.61 0.33
C LEU A 120 5.16 4.19 0.82
N LEU A 121 5.68 3.37 -0.09
CA LEU A 121 6.36 2.13 0.26
C LEU A 121 7.79 2.24 -0.25
N ILE A 122 8.75 1.86 0.60
CA ILE A 122 10.17 1.97 0.29
C ILE A 122 10.80 0.61 0.51
N ILE A 123 11.50 0.10 -0.50
CA ILE A 123 12.40 -1.04 -0.38
C ILE A 123 13.83 -0.50 -0.37
N ALA A 124 14.59 -0.84 0.67
CA ALA A 124 15.96 -0.41 0.90
C ALA A 124 16.93 -1.58 0.74
N TYR A 125 18.09 -1.31 0.14
CA TYR A 125 19.22 -2.21 0.03
C TYR A 125 20.43 -1.61 0.77
N ASP A 126 20.93 -2.34 1.77
CA ASP A 126 22.15 -1.98 2.49
C ASP A 126 23.38 -2.39 1.68
N THR A 127 24.09 -1.40 1.13
CA THR A 127 25.24 -1.68 0.27
C THR A 127 26.45 -2.22 1.03
N ASN A 128 26.48 -2.13 2.36
CA ASN A 128 27.51 -2.74 3.19
C ASN A 128 27.27 -4.25 3.40
N LYS A 129 26.08 -4.75 3.09
CA LYS A 129 25.67 -6.16 3.26
C LYS A 129 25.09 -6.72 1.96
N PRO A 130 25.94 -7.07 0.98
CA PRO A 130 25.51 -7.40 -0.37
C PRO A 130 24.74 -8.73 -0.52
N ASN A 131 24.69 -9.56 0.53
CA ASN A 131 23.97 -10.84 0.53
C ASN A 131 22.54 -10.70 1.07
N ASP A 132 21.69 -10.05 0.28
CA ASP A 132 20.22 -10.20 0.31
C ASP A 132 19.46 -9.51 1.47
N ASN A 133 19.95 -8.36 1.94
CA ASN A 133 19.25 -7.57 2.97
C ASN A 133 18.37 -6.48 2.37
N TRP A 134 17.40 -6.87 1.55
CA TRP A 134 16.32 -5.97 1.17
C TRP A 134 15.35 -5.81 2.34
N HIS A 135 15.06 -4.57 2.70
CA HIS A 135 14.14 -4.24 3.78
C HIS A 135 13.04 -3.34 3.28
N CYS A 136 11.79 -3.70 3.56
CA CYS A 136 10.67 -2.84 3.21
C CYS A 136 10.24 -2.00 4.41
N TYR A 137 9.97 -0.72 4.15
CA TYR A 137 9.52 0.28 5.10
C TYR A 137 8.30 1.01 4.53
N THR A 138 7.41 1.48 5.41
CA THR A 138 6.25 2.27 4.98
C THR A 138 5.77 3.23 6.08
N ASN A 139 4.98 4.23 5.68
CA ASN A 139 4.19 5.09 6.59
C ASN A 139 2.71 4.69 6.62
N ILE A 140 2.35 3.55 6.02
CA ILE A 140 1.01 2.97 6.07
C ILE A 140 0.90 2.12 7.35
N GLU A 141 -0.23 2.23 8.06
CA GLU A 141 -0.47 1.44 9.28
C GLU A 141 -0.31 -0.07 9.02
N SER A 142 0.42 -0.76 9.89
CA SER A 142 0.84 -2.16 9.72
C SER A 142 -0.28 -3.13 9.28
N LYS A 143 -1.49 -2.98 9.83
CA LYS A 143 -2.68 -3.81 9.48
C LYS A 143 -3.13 -3.69 8.02
N TYR A 144 -2.75 -2.62 7.32
CA TYR A 144 -3.11 -2.32 5.93
C TYR A 144 -1.95 -2.54 4.96
N THR A 145 -0.83 -3.04 5.46
CA THR A 145 0.42 -3.19 4.71
C THR A 145 0.70 -4.66 4.41
N VAL A 146 1.28 -4.89 3.24
CA VAL A 146 1.86 -6.17 2.82
C VAL A 146 2.93 -6.68 3.79
N SER A 147 2.99 -8.01 3.96
CA SER A 147 3.79 -8.70 4.98
C SER A 147 5.27 -8.25 5.08
N PRO A 148 6.04 -8.09 3.98
CA PRO A 148 7.45 -7.71 4.06
C PRO A 148 7.71 -6.31 4.61
N CYS A 149 6.71 -5.43 4.54
CA CYS A 149 6.75 -4.06 5.05
C CYS A 149 5.96 -3.92 6.37
N ARG A 150 5.29 -4.99 6.80
CA ARG A 150 4.51 -5.05 8.03
C ARG A 150 5.45 -4.92 9.22
N ASP A 151 5.07 -4.11 10.20
CA ASP A 151 5.82 -3.82 11.43
C ASP A 151 7.19 -3.15 11.23
N ARG A 152 7.43 -2.55 10.05
CA ARG A 152 8.63 -1.78 9.75
C ARG A 152 8.27 -0.32 9.44
N PRO A 153 8.03 0.49 10.49
CA PRO A 153 7.80 1.92 10.27
C PRO A 153 9.04 2.54 9.63
N LEU A 154 8.83 3.58 8.83
CA LEU A 154 9.92 4.40 8.30
C LEU A 154 10.77 4.95 9.45
N PRO A 155 12.08 4.60 9.53
CA PRO A 155 12.92 5.12 10.59
C PRO A 155 13.05 6.65 10.47
N GLN A 156 13.29 7.33 11.59
CA GLN A 156 13.31 8.80 11.65
C GLN A 156 14.33 9.41 10.68
N SER A 157 15.47 8.74 10.49
CA SER A 157 16.48 9.09 9.50
C SER A 157 15.97 9.07 8.07
N PHE A 158 14.83 8.45 7.76
CA PHE A 158 14.24 8.41 6.42
C PHE A 158 13.10 9.42 6.27
N LEU A 159 12.69 10.12 7.34
CA LEU A 159 11.67 11.15 7.25
C LEU A 159 12.13 12.36 6.44
N HIS A 160 13.42 12.70 6.45
CA HIS A 160 13.94 13.81 5.63
C HIS A 160 13.83 13.49 4.12
N ILE A 161 14.09 12.24 3.74
CA ILE A 161 13.88 11.70 2.40
C ILE A 161 12.40 11.85 2.07
N VAL A 162 11.51 11.29 2.89
CA VAL A 162 10.04 11.37 2.69
C VAL A 162 9.53 12.82 2.59
N GLN A 163 9.98 13.73 3.45
CA GLN A 163 9.56 15.13 3.47
C GLN A 163 9.98 15.90 2.21
N GLN A 164 11.21 15.69 1.73
CA GLN A 164 11.64 16.24 0.44
C GLN A 164 10.73 15.80 -0.71
N TYR A 165 10.20 14.57 -0.65
CA TYR A 165 9.37 14.02 -1.72
C TYR A 165 7.87 14.24 -1.54
N GLU A 166 7.33 14.35 -0.31
CA GLU A 166 5.96 14.79 -0.05
C GLU A 166 5.74 16.23 -0.52
N LEU A 167 6.75 17.10 -0.43
CA LEU A 167 6.72 18.45 -1.01
C LEU A 167 6.53 18.39 -2.54
N SER A 168 7.17 17.44 -3.22
CA SER A 168 6.98 17.20 -4.67
C SER A 168 5.59 16.66 -5.03
N ILE A 169 4.84 16.10 -4.07
CA ILE A 169 3.48 15.59 -4.31
C ILE A 169 2.44 16.71 -4.20
N LYS A 170 2.76 17.83 -3.54
CA LYS A 170 1.82 18.98 -3.40
C LYS A 170 1.63 19.79 -4.69
N ASP A 171 2.54 19.67 -5.65
CA ASP A 171 2.59 20.54 -6.84
C ASP A 171 2.02 19.91 -8.14
N ASP A 172 1.31 18.78 -8.06
CA ASP A 172 0.50 18.20 -9.16
C ASP A 172 -0.98 18.04 -8.78
#